data_AF-A0A914J2Y9-F1
#
_entry.id   AF-A0A914J2Y9-F1
#
_cell.length_a   1.000
_cell.length_b   1.000
_cell.length_c   1.000
_cell.angle_alpha   90.00
_cell.angle_beta   90.00
_cell.angle_gamma   90.00
#
_symmetry.space_group_name_H-M   'P 1'
#
loop_
_entity.id
_entity.type
_entity.pdbx_description
1 polymer ?
#
loop_
_entity_poly.entity_id
_entity_poly.type
_entity_poly.pdbx_seq_one_letter_code
_entity_poly.pdbx_strand_id
1 'polypeptide(L)' 'MDAREVVILINGAHKAYALHKAIEEGISHMWTLSAFQMHPKTMFIADEDATLELKVKTVKYFKGLMTTHNKLIEE' A
#
# COMPACT_ATOMS: atom_id res chain seq x y z
N MET A 1 -11.31 9.91 5.54
CA MET A 1 -11.08 10.62 4.27
C MET A 1 -10.63 12.06 4.48
N ASP A 2 -11.03 12.70 5.58
CA ASP A 2 -10.77 14.13 5.81
C ASP A 2 -9.34 14.47 6.28
N ALA A 3 -8.54 13.45 6.59
CA ALA A 3 -7.12 13.63 6.89
C ALA A 3 -6.39 14.20 5.67
N ARG A 4 -5.42 15.09 5.89
CA ARG A 4 -4.59 15.64 4.81
C ARG A 4 -3.71 14.57 4.17
N GLU A 5 -3.18 13.68 5.00
CA GLU A 5 -2.29 12.58 4.61
C GLU A 5 -2.61 11.36 5.46
N VAL A 6 -2.53 10.18 4.85
CA VAL A 6 -2.75 8.92 5.53
C VAL A 6 -1.57 8.01 5.26
N VAL A 7 -0.97 7.49 6.33
CA VAL A 7 0.13 6.52 6.25
C VAL A 7 -0.35 5.21 6.88
N ILE A 8 -0.23 4.12 6.13
CA ILE A 8 -0.67 2.79 6.54
C ILE A 8 0.54 1.87 6.59
N LEU A 9 0.88 1.40 7.79
CA LEU A 9 1.98 0.47 8.01
C LEU A 9 1.45 -0.97 8.06
N ILE A 10 2.07 -1.84 7.27
CA ILE A 10 1.67 -3.24 7.12
C ILE A 10 2.93 -4.10 7.26
N ASN A 11 2.87 -5.07 8.17
CA ASN A 11 3.96 -5.98 8.44
C ASN A 11 3.41 -7.40 8.62
N GLY A 12 4.11 -8.36 8.02
CA GLY A 12 3.92 -9.79 8.18
C GLY A 12 3.06 -10.42 7.09
N ALA A 13 3.38 -11.68 6.78
CA ALA A 13 2.73 -12.48 5.75
C ALA A 13 1.21 -12.64 5.95
N HIS A 14 0.74 -12.65 7.21
CA HIS A 14 -0.69 -12.76 7.52
C HIS A 14 -1.52 -11.55 7.07
N LYS A 15 -0.88 -10.42 6.73
CA LYS A 15 -1.54 -9.24 6.18
C LYS A 15 -1.45 -9.14 4.66
N ALA A 16 -0.72 -10.04 4.00
CA ALA A 16 -0.50 -9.96 2.57
C ALA A 16 -1.81 -10.03 1.77
N TYR A 17 -2.73 -10.91 2.19
CA TYR A 17 -4.04 -11.02 1.53
C TYR A 17 -4.88 -9.75 1.68
N ALA A 18 -4.86 -9.12 2.86
CA ALA A 18 -5.56 -7.86 3.08
C ALA A 18 -4.98 -6.73 2.22
N LEU A 19 -3.65 -6.70 2.04
CA LEU A 19 -2.98 -5.74 1.17
C LEU A 19 -3.35 -5.94 -0.31
N HIS A 20 -3.40 -7.19 -0.77
CA HIS A 20 -3.87 -7.54 -2.10
C HIS A 20 -5.29 -7.01 -2.37
N LYS A 21 -6.22 -7.28 -1.45
CA LYS A 21 -7.61 -6.79 -1.53
C LYS A 21 -7.71 -5.26 -1.51
N ALA A 22 -6.81 -4.59 -0.82
CA ALA A 22 -6.86 -3.14 -0.67
C ALA A 22 -6.27 -2.37 -1.86
N ILE A 23 -5.30 -2.94 -2.60
CA ILE A 23 -4.58 -2.25 -3.68
C ILE A 23 -4.93 -2.80 -5.07
N GLU A 24 -5.07 -4.11 -5.21
CA GLU A 24 -5.26 -4.73 -6.54
C GLU A 24 -6.72 -4.98 -6.90
N GLU A 25 -7.60 -5.07 -5.91
CA GLU A 25 -9.04 -5.20 -6.12
C GLU A 25 -9.76 -3.85 -6.02
N GLY A 26 -11.04 -3.86 -6.38
CA GLY A 26 -11.89 -2.67 -6.31
C GLY A 26 -12.28 -2.30 -4.87
N ILE A 27 -12.83 -1.10 -4.74
CA ILE A 27 -13.31 -0.56 -3.47
C ILE A 27 -14.47 -1.43 -2.97
N SER A 28 -14.34 -1.94 -1.75
CA SER A 28 -15.32 -2.82 -1.12
C SER A 28 -15.44 -2.53 0.37
N HIS A 29 -16.67 -2.49 0.87
CA HIS A 29 -16.95 -2.31 2.30
C HIS A 29 -16.53 -3.54 3.13
N MET A 30 -16.38 -4.72 2.51
CA MET A 30 -15.81 -5.90 3.17
C MET A 30 -14.32 -5.72 3.50
N TRP A 31 -13.64 -4.83 2.76
CA TRP A 31 -12.21 -4.51 2.92
C TRP A 31 -12.04 -3.01 3.01
N THR A 32 -12.35 -2.43 4.16
CA THR A 32 -12.41 -0.97 4.38
C THR A 32 -11.11 -0.24 4.02
N LEU A 33 -9.96 -0.91 4.06
CA LEU A 33 -8.67 -0.37 3.61
C LEU A 33 -8.70 0.07 2.13
N SER A 34 -9.51 -0.59 1.29
CA SER A 34 -9.67 -0.22 -0.12
C SER A 34 -10.30 1.17 -0.32
N ALA A 35 -10.98 1.72 0.68
CA ALA A 35 -11.54 3.08 0.60
C ALA A 35 -10.45 4.16 0.42
N PHE A 36 -9.22 3.88 0.87
CA PHE A 36 -8.09 4.80 0.70
C PHE A 36 -7.60 4.92 -0.75
N GLN A 37 -8.06 4.07 -1.67
CA GLN A 37 -7.86 4.29 -3.10
C GLN A 37 -8.45 5.62 -3.59
N MET A 38 -9.50 6.13 -2.92
CA MET A 38 -10.10 7.43 -3.24
C MET A 38 -9.42 8.61 -2.54
N HIS A 39 -8.54 8.35 -1.58
CA HIS A 39 -7.91 9.42 -0.81
C HIS A 39 -6.77 10.04 -1.63
N PRO A 40 -6.70 11.38 -1.74
CA PRO A 40 -5.73 12.04 -2.62
C PRO A 40 -4.27 11.83 -2.22
N LYS A 41 -3.99 11.50 -0.95
CA LYS A 41 -2.63 11.35 -0.42
C LYS A 41 -2.54 10.24 0.61
N THR A 42 -2.51 9.00 0.12
CA THR A 42 -2.27 7.79 0.93
C THR A 42 -0.92 7.19 0.61
N MET A 43 -0.19 6.78 1.66
CA MET A 43 1.07 6.06 1.57
C MET A 43 0.93 4.69 2.27
N PHE A 44 1.30 3.63 1.57
CA PHE A 44 1.40 2.28 2.14
C PHE A 44 2.86 1.94 2.37
N ILE A 45 3.20 1.56 3.60
CA ILE A 45 4.52 1.08 3.99
C ILE A 45 4.37 -0.39 4.32
N ALA A 46 5.01 -1.25 3.54
CA ALA A 46 4.93 -2.70 3.68
C ALA A 46 6.32 -3.31 3.78
N ASP A 47 6.46 -4.37 4.59
CA ASP A 47 7.62 -5.26 4.55
C ASP A 47 7.52 -6.24 3.38
N GLU A 48 8.58 -7.01 3.12
CA GLU A 48 8.57 -7.97 2.02
C GLU A 48 7.53 -9.08 2.22
N ASP A 49 7.35 -9.55 3.45
CA ASP A 49 6.39 -10.60 3.79
C ASP A 49 4.93 -10.18 3.52
N ALA A 50 4.57 -8.91 3.73
CA ALA A 50 3.25 -8.40 3.38
C ALA A 50 3.01 -8.32 1.86
N THR A 51 4.03 -8.47 1.02
CA THR A 51 3.87 -8.39 -0.45
C THR A 51 3.65 -9.73 -1.14
N LEU A 52 3.59 -10.84 -0.39
CA LEU A 52 3.53 -12.20 -0.94
C LEU A 52 2.33 -12.45 -1.88
N GLU A 53 1.18 -11.85 -1.58
CA GLU A 53 -0.07 -12.01 -2.37
C GLU A 53 -0.21 -10.97 -3.49
N LEU A 54 0.74 -10.04 -3.64
CA LEU A 54 0.71 -9.03 -4.69
C LEU A 54 1.23 -9.60 -6.01
N LYS A 55 0.73 -9.06 -7.14
CA LYS A 55 1.30 -9.38 -8.45
C LYS A 55 2.74 -8.87 -8.52
N VAL A 56 3.61 -9.68 -9.11
CA VAL A 56 5.02 -9.35 -9.35
C VAL A 56 5.18 -8.01 -10.07
N LYS A 57 4.26 -7.67 -10.98
CA LYS A 57 4.27 -6.38 -11.71
C LYS A 57 4.07 -5.19 -10.76
N THR A 58 3.13 -5.30 -9.82
CA THR A 58 2.82 -4.27 -8.83
C THR A 58 4.04 -4.01 -7.93
N VAL A 59 4.64 -5.09 -7.40
CA VAL A 59 5.84 -5.00 -6.56
C VAL A 59 7.01 -4.39 -7.32
N LYS A 60 7.27 -4.82 -8.56
CA LYS A 60 8.37 -4.28 -9.39
C LYS A 60 8.19 -2.79 -9.69
N TYR A 61 6.96 -2.34 -9.96
CA TYR A 61 6.67 -0.94 -10.21
C TYR A 61 7.03 -0.07 -8.99
N PHE A 62 6.53 -0.42 -7.79
CA PHE A 62 6.79 0.37 -6.59
C PHE A 62 8.23 0.24 -6.08
N LYS A 63 8.88 -0.93 -6.24
CA LYS A 63 10.32 -1.08 -5.97
C LYS A 63 11.15 -0.18 -6.88
N GLY A 64 10.77 0.00 -8.15
CA GLY A 64 11.43 0.95 -9.06
C GLY A 64 11.29 2.42 -8.65
N LEU A 65 10.20 2.77 -7.94
CA LEU A 65 9.96 4.12 -7.44
C LEU A 65 10.60 4.41 -6.06
N MET A 66 11.17 3.39 -5.40
CA MET A 66 11.80 3.53 -4.07
C MET A 66 12.85 4.64 -4.03
N THR A 67 13.67 4.80 -5.09
CA THR A 67 14.69 5.85 -5.15
C THR A 67 14.10 7.26 -5.02
N THR A 68 12.90 7.47 -5.56
CA THR A 68 12.19 8.76 -5.44
C THR A 68 11.54 8.89 -4.08
N HIS A 69 10.92 7.83 -3.58
CA HIS A 69 10.23 7.86 -2.29
C HIS A 69 11.19 7.96 -1.09
N ASN A 70 12.40 7.43 -1.18
CA ASN A 70 13.41 7.54 -0.11
C ASN A 70 13.83 8.99 0.15
N LYS A 71 13.73 9.87 -0.84
CA LYS A 71 13.99 11.31 -0.66
C LYS A 71 13.05 11.95 0.37
N LEU A 72 11.86 11.38 0.59
CA LEU A 72 10.90 11.84 1.60
C LEU A 72 11.36 11.59 3.04
N ILE A 73 12.38 10.76 3.24
CA ILE A 73 12.96 10.43 4.55
C ILE A 73 14.29 11.19 4.76
N GLU A 74 14.99 11.49 3.67
CA GLU A 74 16.31 12.15 3.69
C GLU A 74 16.22 13.67 3.82
N GLU A 75 15.08 14.29 3.50
CA GLU A 75 14.76 15.71 3.76
C GLU A 75 14.09 15.91 5.12
#